data_AF-A0A1H6TYW1-F1
#
_entry.id   AF-A0A1H6TYW1-F1
#
_cell.length_a   1.000
_cell.length_b   1.000
_cell.length_c   1.000
_cell.angle_alpha   90.00
_cell.angle_beta   90.00
_cell.angle_gamma   90.00
#
_symmetry.space_group_name_H-M   'P 1'
#
loop_
_entity.id
_entity.type
_entity.pdbx_description
1 polymer ?
#
loop_
_entity_poly.entity_id
_entity_poly.type
_entity_poly.pdbx_seq_one_letter_code
_entity_poly.pdbx_strand_id
1 'polypeptide(L)'
;MARPSHPERARALIEIRRHIGEYGAVEGPRKARERFPGVGKMTWLAWVRQVRDEDSDMAAEAARLVPRPDAPLPPLTDHHRAATRQAIDFFGEMAAMVDDAKLLADYSVVVDDNGRRRVKNPVTLALANRMRATNINLAMRHSELVWDVSRMQAMFDELIDAISDIDQDVATRVINAMRGVSEKWNIRQ
;
A
#
# COMPACT_ATOMS: atom_id res chain seq x y z
N MET A 1 19.30 -25.62 -24.08
CA MET A 1 17.82 -25.48 -24.18
C MET A 1 17.26 -25.41 -22.77
N ALA A 2 16.53 -24.33 -22.43
CA ALA A 2 15.90 -24.22 -21.11
C ALA A 2 14.82 -25.30 -20.96
N ARG A 3 14.83 -26.04 -19.86
CA ARG A 3 13.79 -27.03 -19.57
C ARG A 3 12.43 -26.32 -19.49
N PRO A 4 11.37 -26.85 -20.12
CA PRO A 4 10.04 -26.28 -20.00
C PRO A 4 9.61 -26.25 -18.53
N SER A 5 9.06 -25.13 -18.09
CA SER A 5 8.54 -24.97 -16.73
C SER A 5 7.41 -25.96 -16.48
N HIS A 6 7.42 -26.61 -15.31
CA HIS A 6 6.34 -27.51 -14.90
C HIS A 6 4.99 -26.78 -15.00
N PRO A 7 3.95 -27.38 -15.60
CA PRO A 7 2.68 -26.70 -15.89
C PRO A 7 2.00 -26.15 -14.62
N GLU A 8 2.18 -26.83 -13.49
CA GLU A 8 1.60 -26.43 -12.21
C GLU A 8 2.44 -25.42 -11.40
N ARG A 9 3.62 -25.02 -11.89
CA ARG A 9 4.59 -24.22 -11.11
C ARG A 9 4.00 -22.92 -10.59
N ALA A 10 3.36 -22.13 -11.46
CA ALA A 10 2.81 -20.83 -11.07
C ALA A 10 1.73 -20.97 -9.99
N ARG A 11 0.82 -21.95 -10.15
CA ARG A 11 -0.22 -22.24 -9.17
C ARG A 11 0.36 -22.73 -7.84
N ALA A 12 1.39 -23.57 -7.90
CA ALA A 12 2.07 -24.09 -6.71
C ALA A 12 2.76 -22.99 -5.91
N LEU A 13 3.47 -22.05 -6.55
CA LEU A 13 4.12 -20.93 -5.85
C LEU A 13 3.11 -20.03 -5.11
N ILE A 14 1.96 -19.76 -5.74
CA ILE A 14 0.87 -18.98 -5.11
C ILE A 14 0.30 -19.72 -3.89
N GLU A 15 0.01 -21.02 -4.03
CA GLU A 15 -0.55 -21.82 -2.93
C GLU A 15 0.45 -22.03 -1.79
N ILE A 16 1.74 -22.18 -2.08
CA ILE A 16 2.80 -22.26 -1.07
C ILE A 16 2.83 -20.98 -0.25
N ARG A 17 2.84 -19.80 -0.89
CA ARG A 17 2.79 -18.49 -0.18
C ARG A 17 1.57 -18.37 0.71
N ARG A 18 0.38 -18.64 0.14
CA ARG A 18 -0.89 -18.53 0.87
C ARG A 18 -0.89 -19.40 2.13
N HIS A 19 -0.47 -20.66 2.01
CA HIS A 19 -0.46 -21.56 3.17
C HIS A 19 0.68 -21.28 4.15
N ILE A 20 1.83 -20.74 3.71
CA ILE A 20 2.87 -20.25 4.62
C ILE A 20 2.33 -19.11 5.48
N GLY A 21 1.55 -18.18 4.89
CA GLY A 21 0.91 -17.09 5.63
C GLY A 21 -0.15 -17.58 6.62
N GLU A 22 -0.96 -18.58 6.24
CA GLU A 22 -2.06 -19.09 7.08
C GLU A 22 -1.61 -20.08 8.18
N TYR A 23 -0.61 -20.93 7.90
CA TYR A 23 -0.24 -22.06 8.77
C TYR A 23 1.24 -22.06 9.18
N GLY A 24 2.00 -21.04 8.80
CA GLY A 24 3.42 -20.91 9.11
C GLY A 24 4.35 -21.68 8.16
N ALA A 25 5.65 -21.41 8.31
CA ALA A 25 6.68 -21.85 7.36
C ALA A 25 6.85 -23.37 7.27
N VAL A 26 6.46 -24.14 8.29
CA VAL A 26 6.64 -25.60 8.35
C VAL A 26 5.38 -26.33 7.90
N GLU A 27 4.23 -26.02 8.51
CA GLU A 27 2.96 -26.68 8.19
C GLU A 27 2.32 -26.18 6.90
N GLY A 28 2.56 -24.93 6.51
CA GLY A 28 2.03 -24.33 5.28
C GLY A 28 2.41 -25.10 4.01
N PRO A 29 3.72 -25.32 3.74
CA PRO A 29 4.16 -26.11 2.59
C PRO A 29 3.70 -27.57 2.63
N ARG A 30 3.46 -28.13 3.82
CA ARG A 30 2.96 -29.51 3.97
C ARG A 30 1.51 -29.60 3.51
N LYS A 31 0.66 -28.68 3.97
CA LYS A 31 -0.76 -28.59 3.57
C LYS A 31 -0.94 -28.20 2.10
N ALA A 32 -0.13 -27.26 1.61
CA ALA A 32 -0.17 -26.88 0.20
C ALA A 32 0.15 -28.07 -0.72
N ARG A 33 1.05 -28.97 -0.31
CA ARG A 33 1.46 -30.13 -1.10
C ARG A 33 0.32 -31.13 -1.37
N GLU A 34 -0.68 -31.20 -0.49
CA GLU A 34 -1.85 -32.09 -0.66
C GLU A 34 -2.61 -31.78 -1.95
N ARG A 35 -2.51 -30.54 -2.46
CA ARG A 35 -3.12 -30.10 -3.72
C ARG A 35 -2.27 -30.39 -4.98
N PHE A 36 -1.05 -30.87 -4.81
CA PHE A 36 -0.08 -31.12 -5.90
C PHE A 36 0.55 -32.52 -5.80
N PRO A 37 -0.25 -33.60 -5.82
CA PRO A 37 0.28 -34.97 -5.69
C PRO A 37 1.19 -35.39 -6.85
N GLY A 38 1.03 -34.78 -8.03
CA GLY A 38 1.84 -35.05 -9.22
C GLY A 38 3.24 -34.40 -9.21
N VAL A 39 3.53 -33.52 -8.25
CA VAL A 39 4.81 -32.81 -8.17
C VAL A 39 5.83 -33.64 -7.37
N GLY A 40 6.94 -33.97 -8.02
CA GLY A 40 8.04 -34.68 -7.39
C GLY A 40 8.60 -33.95 -6.16
N LYS A 41 8.99 -34.71 -5.13
CA LYS A 41 9.46 -34.17 -3.83
C LYS A 41 10.56 -33.11 -3.97
N MET A 42 11.55 -33.36 -4.83
CA MET A 42 12.67 -32.44 -5.03
C MET A 42 12.25 -31.12 -5.71
N THR A 43 11.36 -31.21 -6.68
CA THR A 43 10.77 -30.04 -7.36
C THR A 43 9.96 -29.20 -6.38
N TRP A 44 9.14 -29.85 -5.54
CA TRP A 44 8.36 -29.18 -4.49
C TRP A 44 9.28 -28.43 -3.50
N LEU A 45 10.32 -29.10 -2.99
CA LEU A 45 11.28 -28.49 -2.07
C LEU A 45 12.01 -27.29 -2.68
N ALA A 46 12.36 -27.37 -3.97
CA ALA A 46 12.97 -26.25 -4.68
C ALA A 46 12.03 -25.04 -4.77
N TRP A 47 10.73 -25.24 -5.01
CA TRP A 47 9.75 -24.15 -5.03
C TRP A 47 9.46 -23.57 -3.66
N VAL A 48 9.44 -24.40 -2.62
CA VAL A 48 9.31 -23.91 -1.23
C VAL A 48 10.51 -23.05 -0.84
N ARG A 49 11.73 -23.46 -1.20
CA ARG A 49 12.93 -22.63 -1.01
C ARG A 49 12.82 -21.31 -1.78
N GLN A 50 12.46 -21.38 -3.06
CA GLN A 50 12.30 -20.17 -3.89
C GLN A 50 11.32 -19.16 -3.26
N VAL A 51 10.15 -19.61 -2.80
CA VAL A 51 9.17 -18.72 -2.14
C VAL A 51 9.76 -18.09 -0.88
N ARG A 52 10.47 -18.86 -0.06
CA ARG A 52 11.08 -18.34 1.17
C ARG A 52 12.18 -17.32 0.90
N ASP A 53 13.02 -17.57 -0.10
CA ASP A 53 14.10 -16.67 -0.47
C ASP A 53 13.51 -15.36 -1.03
N GLU A 54 12.52 -15.43 -1.94
CA GLU A 54 11.82 -14.26 -2.47
C GLU A 54 11.08 -13.46 -1.38
N ASP A 55 10.40 -14.13 -0.45
CA ASP A 55 9.69 -13.47 0.65
C ASP A 55 10.68 -12.86 1.66
N SER A 56 11.84 -13.48 1.89
CA SER A 56 12.92 -12.96 2.73
C SER A 56 13.57 -11.72 2.11
N ASP A 57 13.83 -11.75 0.80
CA ASP A 57 14.39 -10.61 0.07
C ASP A 57 13.40 -9.43 0.07
N MET A 58 12.11 -9.71 -0.16
CA MET A 58 11.06 -8.71 -0.09
C MET A 58 10.91 -8.14 1.33
N ALA A 59 11.03 -8.97 2.37
CA ALA A 59 11.00 -8.52 3.76
C ALA A 59 12.25 -7.69 4.12
N ALA A 60 13.42 -8.05 3.61
CA ALA A 60 14.65 -7.29 3.81
C ALA A 60 14.59 -5.92 3.11
N GLU A 61 14.05 -5.87 1.90
CA GLU A 61 13.87 -4.63 1.15
C GLU A 61 12.78 -3.75 1.79
N ALA A 62 11.66 -4.35 2.22
CA ALA A 62 10.66 -3.65 3.02
C ALA A 62 11.26 -3.10 4.32
N ALA A 63 12.11 -3.86 5.02
CA ALA A 63 12.78 -3.38 6.22
C ALA A 63 13.83 -2.27 5.98
N ARG A 64 14.31 -2.10 4.74
CA ARG A 64 15.16 -0.98 4.34
C ARG A 64 14.36 0.27 3.99
N LEU A 65 13.22 0.08 3.33
CA LEU A 65 12.37 1.16 2.82
C LEU A 65 11.35 1.67 3.85
N VAL A 66 10.93 0.82 4.80
CA VAL A 66 10.03 1.18 5.89
C VAL A 66 10.87 1.71 7.06
N PRO A 67 10.72 2.99 7.43
CA PRO A 67 11.40 3.54 8.58
C PRO A 67 11.03 2.77 9.85
N ARG A 68 12.01 2.39 10.67
CA ARG A 68 11.75 1.77 11.97
C ARG A 68 11.14 2.81 12.91
N PRO A 69 10.08 2.47 13.66
CA PRO A 69 9.37 3.43 14.54
C PRO A 69 10.28 4.16 15.53
N ASP A 70 11.35 3.49 15.94
CA ASP A 70 12.29 3.85 17.00
C ASP A 70 13.67 4.26 16.48
N ALA A 71 13.89 4.26 15.15
CA ALA A 71 15.10 4.85 14.57
C ALA A 71 14.92 6.38 14.45
N PRO A 72 15.90 7.18 14.90
CA PRO A 72 15.89 8.61 14.65
C PRO A 72 15.90 8.82 13.13
N LEU A 73 14.81 9.36 12.59
CA LEU A 73 14.75 9.77 11.20
C LEU A 73 15.85 10.81 10.97
N PRO A 74 16.62 10.71 9.87
CA PRO A 74 17.54 11.77 9.52
C PRO A 74 16.74 13.08 9.42
N PRO A 75 17.26 14.20 9.96
CA PRO A 75 16.55 15.47 9.91
C PRO A 75 16.21 15.78 8.45
N LEU A 76 14.92 15.99 8.17
CA LEU A 76 14.44 16.38 6.85
C LEU A 76 15.16 17.69 6.48
N THR A 77 16.09 17.59 5.54
CA THR A 77 16.73 18.75 4.93
C THR A 77 15.69 19.50 4.11
N ASP A 78 15.93 20.77 3.78
CA ASP A 78 15.02 21.51 2.90
C ASP A 78 14.92 20.87 1.50
N HIS A 79 15.95 20.13 1.09
CA HIS A 79 15.91 19.27 -0.08
C HIS A 79 14.93 18.09 0.08
N HIS A 80 14.90 17.42 1.22
CA HIS A 80 13.88 16.39 1.49
C HIS A 80 12.48 16.99 1.55
N ARG A 81 12.28 18.19 2.11
CA ARG A 81 10.97 18.88 2.12
C ARG A 81 10.49 19.32 0.74
N ALA A 82 11.41 19.74 -0.13
CA ALA A 82 11.11 20.03 -1.53
C ALA A 82 10.83 18.73 -2.29
N ALA A 83 11.61 17.68 -2.03
CA ALA A 83 11.40 16.36 -2.59
C ALA A 83 10.08 15.75 -2.14
N THR A 84 9.66 15.82 -0.87
CA THR A 84 8.36 15.29 -0.40
C THR A 84 7.17 16.07 -1.00
N ARG A 85 7.32 17.40 -1.21
CA ARG A 85 6.32 18.20 -1.93
C ARG A 85 6.28 17.91 -3.44
N GLN A 86 7.40 17.48 -4.03
CA GLN A 86 7.47 17.01 -5.42
C GLN A 86 7.15 15.51 -5.57
N ALA A 87 7.30 14.70 -4.52
CA ALA A 87 7.34 13.24 -4.58
C ALA A 87 5.99 12.57 -4.37
N ILE A 88 4.94 13.33 -4.03
CA ILE A 88 3.58 12.83 -4.11
C ILE A 88 2.70 13.96 -4.63
N ASP A 89 2.73 14.21 -5.94
CA ASP A 89 1.56 14.79 -6.60
C ASP A 89 0.45 13.73 -6.59
N PHE A 90 -0.13 13.50 -5.39
CA PHE A 90 -1.10 12.44 -5.17
C PHE A 90 -2.26 12.58 -6.14
N PHE A 91 -2.72 13.82 -6.36
CA PHE A 91 -3.82 14.10 -7.27
C PHE A 91 -3.43 13.95 -8.74
N GLY A 92 -2.21 14.32 -9.13
CA GLY A 92 -1.68 14.07 -10.47
C GLY A 92 -1.54 12.58 -10.78
N GLU A 93 -0.95 11.80 -9.88
CA GLU A 93 -0.82 10.34 -10.01
C GLU A 93 -2.21 9.66 -10.02
N MET A 94 -3.10 10.10 -9.13
CA MET A 94 -4.49 9.62 -9.11
C MET A 94 -5.24 9.95 -10.40
N ALA A 95 -5.04 11.13 -10.97
CA ALA A 95 -5.63 11.51 -12.25
C ALA A 95 -5.13 10.60 -13.38
N ALA A 96 -3.81 10.35 -13.43
CA ALA A 96 -3.21 9.42 -14.39
C ALA A 96 -3.80 7.99 -14.25
N MET A 97 -3.94 7.49 -13.01
CA MET A 97 -4.55 6.17 -12.76
C MET A 97 -6.04 6.10 -13.17
N VAL A 98 -6.77 7.21 -13.03
CA VAL A 98 -8.18 7.30 -13.48
C VAL A 98 -8.25 7.31 -15.01
N ASP A 99 -7.33 8.02 -15.67
CA ASP A 99 -7.23 8.06 -17.12
C ASP A 99 -6.89 6.69 -17.71
N ASP A 100 -5.96 5.94 -17.10
CA ASP A 100 -5.64 4.57 -17.50
C ASP A 100 -6.84 3.64 -17.36
N ALA A 101 -7.58 3.74 -16.25
CA ALA A 101 -8.79 2.95 -16.05
C ALA A 101 -9.89 3.33 -17.06
N LYS A 102 -9.96 4.60 -17.48
CA LYS A 102 -10.85 5.06 -18.53
C LYS A 102 -10.44 4.53 -19.89
N LEU A 103 -9.15 4.56 -20.23
CA LEU A 103 -8.62 4.01 -21.47
C LEU A 103 -8.97 2.52 -21.62
N LEU A 104 -8.82 1.74 -20.55
CA LEU A 104 -9.22 0.32 -20.54
C LEU A 104 -10.73 0.13 -20.71
N ALA A 105 -11.55 0.99 -20.08
CA ALA A 105 -13.00 0.93 -20.23
C ALA A 105 -13.43 1.27 -21.67
N ASP A 106 -12.82 2.27 -22.28
CA ASP A 106 -13.11 2.71 -23.64
C ASP A 106 -12.70 1.65 -24.67
N TYR A 107 -11.53 1.01 -24.49
CA TYR A 107 -11.12 -0.14 -25.31
C TYR A 107 -12.09 -1.33 -25.22
N SER A 108 -12.75 -1.49 -24.07
CA SER A 108 -13.62 -2.63 -23.80
C SER A 108 -15.03 -2.48 -24.40
N VAL A 109 -15.37 -1.30 -24.92
CA VAL A 109 -16.70 -0.95 -25.45
C VAL A 109 -16.58 -0.51 -26.90
N VAL A 110 -17.50 -0.95 -27.74
CA VAL A 110 -17.66 -0.47 -29.11
C VAL A 110 -19.00 0.24 -29.22
N VAL A 111 -19.04 1.34 -29.96
CA VAL A 111 -20.29 2.03 -30.31
C VAL A 111 -20.73 1.49 -31.66
N ASP A 112 -21.98 1.00 -31.74
CA ASP A 112 -22.55 0.56 -33.02
C ASP A 112 -22.98 1.77 -33.88
N ASP A 113 -23.33 1.51 -35.14
CA ASP A 113 -23.76 2.55 -36.09
C ASP A 113 -25.05 3.28 -35.64
N ASN A 114 -25.78 2.73 -34.66
CA ASN A 114 -26.97 3.32 -34.05
C ASN A 114 -26.66 4.08 -32.73
N GLY A 115 -25.39 4.24 -32.38
CA GLY A 115 -24.95 4.93 -31.16
C GLY A 115 -25.08 4.10 -29.87
N ARG A 116 -25.44 2.82 -29.94
CA ARG A 116 -25.55 1.95 -28.76
C ARG A 116 -24.18 1.40 -28.38
N ARG A 117 -23.89 1.45 -27.08
CA ARG A 117 -22.66 0.90 -26.49
C ARG A 117 -22.79 -0.61 -26.32
N ARG A 118 -21.93 -1.37 -26.99
CA ARG A 118 -21.82 -2.83 -26.85
C ARG A 118 -20.49 -3.19 -26.21
N VAL A 119 -20.53 -4.06 -25.20
CA VAL A 119 -19.31 -4.58 -24.57
C VAL A 119 -18.63 -5.54 -25.52
N LYS A 120 -17.40 -5.22 -25.94
CA LYS A 120 -16.55 -6.07 -26.77
C LYS A 120 -15.71 -7.03 -25.92
N ASN A 121 -15.19 -6.53 -24.79
CA ASN A 121 -14.39 -7.35 -23.88
C ASN A 121 -14.91 -7.20 -22.43
N PRO A 122 -15.77 -8.13 -21.96
CA PRO A 122 -16.32 -8.08 -20.61
C PRO A 122 -15.26 -8.19 -19.51
N VAL A 123 -14.18 -8.93 -19.75
CA VAL A 123 -13.12 -9.15 -18.76
C VAL A 123 -12.31 -7.86 -18.54
N THR A 124 -11.92 -7.20 -19.62
CA THR A 124 -11.20 -5.92 -19.54
C THR A 124 -12.09 -4.82 -18.95
N LEU A 125 -13.39 -4.80 -19.28
CA LEU A 125 -14.33 -3.86 -18.66
C LEU A 125 -14.46 -4.08 -17.15
N ALA A 126 -14.54 -5.34 -16.70
CA ALA A 126 -14.58 -5.67 -15.28
C ALA A 126 -13.28 -5.27 -14.55
N LEU A 127 -12.11 -5.43 -15.21
CA LEU A 127 -10.83 -4.99 -14.68
C LEU A 127 -10.78 -3.45 -14.55
N ALA A 128 -11.20 -2.72 -15.57
CA ALA A 128 -11.27 -1.25 -15.54
C ALA A 128 -12.16 -0.75 -14.39
N ASN A 129 -13.33 -1.37 -14.19
CA ASN A 129 -14.21 -1.04 -13.08
C ASN A 129 -13.60 -1.33 -11.71
N ARG A 130 -12.85 -2.44 -11.59
CA ARG A 130 -12.13 -2.77 -10.35
C ARG A 130 -11.04 -1.73 -10.06
N MET A 131 -10.26 -1.34 -11.05
CA MET A 131 -9.25 -0.29 -10.92
C MET A 131 -9.87 1.04 -10.47
N ARG A 132 -11.00 1.44 -11.08
CA ARG A 132 -11.74 2.63 -10.63
C ARG A 132 -12.18 2.53 -9.16
N ALA A 133 -12.71 1.39 -8.74
CA ALA A 133 -13.11 1.19 -7.34
C ALA A 133 -11.91 1.25 -6.38
N THR A 134 -10.76 0.72 -6.77
CA THR A 134 -9.52 0.84 -5.98
C THR A 134 -9.07 2.30 -5.88
N ASN A 135 -9.08 3.05 -6.98
CA ASN A 135 -8.70 4.46 -7.01
C ASN A 135 -9.64 5.29 -6.10
N ILE A 136 -10.96 5.10 -6.19
CA ILE A 136 -11.93 5.79 -5.33
C ILE A 136 -11.68 5.50 -3.86
N ASN A 137 -11.43 4.23 -3.49
CA ASN A 137 -11.13 3.87 -2.11
C ASN A 137 -9.82 4.51 -1.61
N LEU A 138 -8.80 4.61 -2.46
CA LEU A 138 -7.55 5.27 -2.12
C LEU A 138 -7.77 6.78 -1.88
N ALA A 139 -8.56 7.44 -2.74
CA ALA A 139 -8.93 8.84 -2.57
C ALA A 139 -9.75 9.09 -1.29
N MET A 140 -10.69 8.19 -0.96
CA MET A 140 -11.47 8.28 0.27
C MET A 140 -10.59 8.17 1.51
N ARG A 141 -9.70 7.17 1.57
CA ARG A 141 -8.75 7.00 2.68
C ARG A 141 -7.82 8.21 2.82
N HIS A 142 -7.36 8.76 1.71
CA HIS A 142 -6.56 9.99 1.74
C HIS A 142 -7.37 11.16 2.30
N SER A 143 -8.63 11.31 1.88
CA SER A 143 -9.53 12.36 2.38
C SER A 143 -9.83 12.21 3.87
N GLU A 144 -10.05 10.99 4.36
CA GLU A 144 -10.22 10.67 5.78
C GLU A 144 -8.97 11.05 6.58
N LEU A 145 -7.78 10.68 6.10
CA LEU A 145 -6.52 11.06 6.74
C LEU A 145 -6.33 12.58 6.80
N VAL A 146 -6.59 13.29 5.70
CA VAL A 146 -6.49 14.77 5.66
C VAL A 146 -7.51 15.41 6.60
N TRP A 147 -8.73 14.88 6.65
CA TRP A 147 -9.79 15.35 7.54
C TRP A 147 -9.43 15.14 9.02
N ASP A 148 -8.91 13.95 9.37
CA ASP A 148 -8.49 13.63 10.73
C ASP A 148 -7.33 14.50 11.19
N VAL A 149 -6.35 14.77 10.32
CA VAL A 149 -5.24 15.68 10.59
C VAL A 149 -5.75 17.12 10.81
N SER A 150 -6.64 17.60 9.94
CA SER A 150 -7.20 18.96 10.05
C SER A 150 -7.99 19.13 11.34
N ARG A 151 -8.77 18.12 11.73
CA ARG A 151 -9.55 18.12 12.98
C ARG A 151 -8.66 18.05 14.21
N MET A 152 -7.60 17.25 14.16
CA MET A 152 -6.61 17.17 15.24
C MET A 152 -5.89 18.50 15.43
N GLN A 153 -5.56 19.19 14.33
CA GLN A 153 -4.97 20.52 14.37
C GLN A 153 -5.93 21.55 14.97
N ALA A 154 -7.18 21.60 14.51
CA ALA A 154 -8.21 22.48 15.08
C ALA A 154 -8.43 22.25 16.59
N MET A 155 -8.45 20.99 17.04
CA MET A 155 -8.54 20.66 18.46
C MET A 155 -7.35 21.21 19.25
N PHE A 156 -6.13 21.11 18.71
CA PHE A 156 -4.95 21.66 19.38
C PHE A 156 -4.96 23.18 19.42
N ASP A 157 -5.41 23.83 18.35
CA ASP A 157 -5.56 25.28 18.30
C ASP A 157 -6.58 25.76 19.35
N GLU A 158 -7.76 25.13 19.43
CA GLU A 158 -8.77 25.45 20.46
C GLU A 158 -8.25 25.24 21.89
N LEU A 159 -7.48 24.18 22.13
CA LEU A 159 -6.87 23.93 23.45
C LEU A 159 -5.81 25.00 23.80
N ILE A 160 -4.98 25.38 22.83
CA ILE A 160 -3.95 26.42 23.02
C ILE A 160 -4.61 27.77 23.31
N ASP A 161 -5.66 28.12 22.57
CA ASP A 161 -6.40 29.37 22.76
C ASP A 161 -7.04 29.42 24.15
N ALA A 162 -7.73 28.35 24.56
CA ALA A 162 -8.36 28.27 25.88
C ALA A 162 -7.36 28.36 27.05
N ILE A 163 -6.15 27.83 26.90
CA ILE A 163 -5.09 27.92 27.92
C ILE A 163 -4.47 29.33 27.91
N SER A 164 -4.28 29.91 26.72
CA SER A 164 -3.69 31.24 26.54
C SER A 164 -4.55 32.35 27.14
N ASP A 165 -5.88 32.19 27.10
CA ASP A 165 -6.84 33.10 27.73
C ASP A 165 -6.74 33.13 29.27
N ILE A 166 -6.21 32.07 29.89
CA ILE A 166 -6.06 31.98 31.35
C ILE A 166 -4.67 32.46 31.78
N ASP A 167 -3.61 31.92 31.18
CA ASP A 167 -2.22 32.27 31.49
C ASP A 167 -1.31 31.92 30.30
N GLN A 168 -0.71 32.96 29.71
CA GLN A 168 0.13 32.85 28.52
C GLN A 168 1.46 32.12 28.78
N ASP A 169 1.97 32.16 30.01
CA ASP A 169 3.19 31.46 30.39
C ASP A 169 2.93 29.95 30.54
N VAL A 170 1.73 29.59 31.03
CA VAL A 170 1.25 28.20 31.06
C VAL A 170 1.02 27.67 29.64
N ALA A 171 0.40 28.45 28.74
CA ALA A 171 0.25 28.08 27.33
C ALA A 171 1.60 27.79 26.66
N THR A 172 2.60 28.64 26.90
CA THR A 172 3.95 28.47 26.36
C THR A 172 4.61 27.18 26.88
N ARG A 173 4.44 26.86 28.17
CA ARG A 173 4.94 25.61 28.76
C ARG A 173 4.24 24.37 28.20
N VAL A 174 2.93 24.45 27.97
CA VAL A 174 2.13 23.36 27.38
C VAL A 174 2.56 23.11 25.93
N ILE A 175 2.72 24.17 25.12
CA ILE A 175 3.21 24.05 23.73
C ILE A 175 4.60 23.39 23.70
N ASN A 176 5.50 23.80 24.60
CA ASN A 176 6.84 23.20 24.68
C ASN A 176 6.81 21.74 25.15
N ALA A 177 5.94 21.40 26.10
CA ALA A 177 5.74 20.02 26.55
C ALA A 177 5.15 19.15 25.43
N MET A 178 4.15 19.66 24.70
CA MET A 178 3.57 18.99 23.54
C MET A 178 4.59 18.79 22.42
N ARG A 179 5.46 19.78 22.16
CA ARG A 179 6.56 19.65 21.19
C ARG A 179 7.54 18.56 21.62
N GLY A 180 7.87 18.46 22.91
CA GLY A 180 8.70 17.38 23.45
C GLY A 180 8.04 16.00 23.38
N VAL A 181 6.72 15.91 23.56
CA VAL A 181 5.96 14.66 23.37
C VAL A 181 5.89 14.28 21.89
N SER A 182 5.63 15.24 21.00
CA SER A 182 5.64 15.04 19.55
C SER A 182 7.01 14.55 19.05
N GLU A 183 8.11 15.11 19.55
CA GLU A 183 9.48 14.63 19.26
C GLU A 183 9.74 13.24 19.82
N LYS A 184 9.20 12.91 20.99
CA LYS A 184 9.39 11.61 21.63
C LYS A 184 8.56 10.49 20.99
N TRP A 185 7.41 10.82 20.41
CA TRP A 185 6.48 9.85 19.81
C TRP A 185 6.46 9.90 18.28
N ASN A 186 7.30 10.72 17.67
CA ASN A 186 7.48 10.84 16.22
C ASN A 186 6.19 11.14 15.44
N ILE A 187 5.22 11.78 16.10
CA ILE A 187 4.00 12.31 15.49
C ILE A 187 4.33 13.75 15.11
N ARG A 188 4.66 14.05 13.85
CA ARG A 188 4.81 15.45 13.41
C ARG A 188 3.81 15.83 12.34
N GLN A 189 2.98 16.81 12.74
CA GLN A 189 2.17 17.73 11.93
C GLN A 189 3.01 18.41 10.85
#